data_AF-A0A399HRM0-F1
#
_entry.id   AF-A0A399HRM0-F1
#
_cell.length_a   1.000
_cell.length_b   1.000
_cell.length_c   1.000
_cell.angle_alpha   90.00
_cell.angle_beta   90.00
_cell.angle_gamma   90.00
#
_symmetry.space_group_name_H-M   'P 1'
#
loop_
_entity.id
_entity.type
_entity.pdbx_description
1 polymer ?
#
loop_
_entity_poly.entity_id
_entity_poly.type
_entity_poly.pdbx_seq_one_letter_code
_entity_poly.pdbx_strand_id
1 'polypeptide(L)'
;MLRLFCECIDIADADSDGWSVHDWLKRAYARERVPISRNSITWLLHLTVNEEYVEFSARNIWSALQHAMRSVSNHARHSNYLEQVLCLSREERSKVSKRHLDALGSWLALRVSGRVLLPMIVNAGSFLQMKGFDWMEDNLTHRQFLQALPSIYSAWCTALLDCIEQVKTYMREELDRFLCELGMAQGAFIRALTRANNLSHNNSSGKLPRTACTHCKDDYGPFACGLVEPARIAVTECVKSGHNANCVCDKVQKAPTISDELPEYTGMLQTDSDNDNNDTHEDDEFFDAQPHVFHDEDLQIAPTSSMFTDIATLLYSAQGKMWLGEHSVGERLCSTCLLLKENYIGKDGLSADFPPMPMSFDGLRVKW
;
A
#
# COMPACT_ATOMS: atom_id res chain seq x y z
N MET A 1 11.62 30.75 6.15
CA MET A 1 12.28 29.91 5.13
C MET A 1 13.52 29.22 5.69
N LEU A 2 14.62 29.90 6.03
CA LEU A 2 15.84 29.26 6.58
C LEU A 2 15.74 28.74 8.03
N ARG A 3 14.81 29.27 8.85
CA ARG A 3 14.77 28.97 10.30
C ARG A 3 14.33 27.54 10.64
N LEU A 4 13.50 26.91 9.80
CA LEU A 4 12.97 25.55 10.04
C LEU A 4 13.92 24.47 9.51
N PHE A 5 14.70 24.80 8.47
CA PHE A 5 15.78 23.96 7.98
C PHE A 5 16.88 23.78 9.04
N CYS A 6 17.28 24.83 9.77
CA CYS A 6 18.25 24.68 10.87
C CYS A 6 17.79 23.77 12.03
N GLU A 7 16.48 23.54 12.21
CA GLU A 7 15.96 22.68 13.28
C GLU A 7 15.71 21.23 12.81
N CYS A 8 15.70 20.98 11.49
CA CYS A 8 15.36 19.67 10.91
C CYS A 8 16.48 19.09 10.01
N ILE A 9 17.42 19.90 9.54
CA ILE A 9 18.58 19.55 8.73
C ILE A 9 19.83 19.75 9.59
N ASP A 10 20.58 18.68 9.85
CA ASP A 10 21.91 18.80 10.45
C ASP A 10 22.94 18.97 9.34
N ILE A 11 23.23 20.23 9.00
CA ILE A 11 24.18 20.60 7.94
C ILE A 11 25.64 20.37 8.38
N ALA A 12 25.88 19.96 9.63
CA ALA A 12 27.23 19.76 10.17
C ALA A 12 27.79 18.35 9.92
N ASP A 13 26.98 17.42 9.43
CA ASP A 13 27.41 16.04 9.19
C ASP A 13 28.14 15.92 7.84
N ALA A 14 29.46 15.78 7.88
CA ALA A 14 30.33 15.75 6.70
C ALA A 14 30.13 14.48 5.84
N ASP A 15 29.45 13.46 6.36
CA ASP A 15 29.13 12.20 5.67
C ASP A 15 27.69 12.19 5.10
N SER A 16 26.98 13.33 5.12
CA SER A 16 25.58 13.41 4.68
C SER A 16 25.44 13.45 3.15
N ASP A 17 24.99 12.34 2.57
CA ASP A 17 24.53 12.23 1.16
C ASP A 17 23.14 12.87 0.96
N GLY A 18 22.73 13.17 -0.27
CA GLY A 18 21.40 13.64 -0.68
C GLY A 18 20.22 12.82 -0.14
N TRP A 19 20.39 11.52 0.16
CA TRP A 19 19.37 10.74 0.89
C TRP A 19 19.12 11.21 2.32
N SER A 20 20.12 11.80 2.97
CA SER A 20 20.02 12.44 4.29
C SER A 20 19.16 13.69 4.21
N VAL A 21 19.30 14.47 3.13
CA VAL A 21 18.44 15.61 2.81
C VAL A 21 17.00 15.16 2.62
N HIS A 22 16.76 14.05 1.92
CA HIS A 22 15.43 13.45 1.86
C HIS A 22 14.91 13.06 3.24
N ASP A 23 15.72 12.48 4.13
CA ASP A 23 15.29 12.11 5.49
C ASP A 23 14.90 13.31 6.35
N TRP A 24 15.59 14.42 6.19
CA TRP A 24 15.26 15.66 6.87
C TRP A 24 14.01 16.34 6.27
N LEU A 25 13.86 16.33 4.95
CA LEU A 25 12.63 16.78 4.28
C LEU A 25 11.42 15.96 4.69
N LYS A 26 11.57 14.63 4.82
CA LYS A 26 10.54 13.71 5.33
C LYS A 26 10.00 14.14 6.70
N ARG A 27 10.88 14.53 7.62
CA ARG A 27 10.50 15.02 8.97
C ARG A 27 9.77 16.36 8.91
N ALA A 28 10.18 17.24 8.00
CA ALA A 28 9.54 18.54 7.81
C ALA A 28 8.10 18.41 7.28
N TYR A 29 7.83 17.49 6.35
CA TYR A 29 6.49 17.28 5.77
C TYR A 29 5.40 16.94 6.80
N ALA A 30 5.72 16.15 7.83
CA ALA A 30 4.76 15.78 8.86
C ALA A 30 4.47 16.93 9.85
N ARG A 31 5.39 17.90 9.97
CA ARG A 31 5.29 19.03 10.90
C ARG A 31 4.62 20.25 10.25
N GLU A 32 4.77 20.43 8.95
CA GLU A 32 4.23 21.60 8.24
C GLU A 32 2.75 21.42 7.84
N ARG A 33 1.86 22.23 8.42
CA ARG A 33 0.41 22.26 8.13
C ARG A 33 0.05 23.17 6.94
N VAL A 34 0.88 23.19 5.90
CA VAL A 34 0.66 24.00 4.69
C VAL A 34 0.78 23.14 3.44
N PRO A 35 0.10 23.50 2.33
CA PRO A 35 0.31 22.83 1.05
C PRO A 35 1.79 22.86 0.66
N ILE A 36 2.30 21.74 0.10
CA ILE A 36 3.71 21.63 -0.33
C ILE A 36 4.06 22.70 -1.36
N SER A 37 3.14 23.05 -2.26
CA SER A 37 3.31 24.17 -3.21
C SER A 37 3.54 25.54 -2.55
N ARG A 38 3.34 25.67 -1.23
CA ARG A 38 3.57 26.88 -0.44
C ARG A 38 4.76 26.76 0.51
N ASN A 39 5.52 25.66 0.45
CA ASN A 39 6.75 25.48 1.22
C ASN A 39 7.98 25.37 0.31
N SER A 40 9.16 25.43 0.92
CA SER A 40 10.44 25.39 0.21
C SER A 40 10.85 23.97 -0.19
N ILE A 41 10.03 22.96 0.09
CA ILE A 41 10.45 21.57 -0.07
C ILE A 41 10.51 21.19 -1.54
N THR A 42 9.54 21.59 -2.36
CA THR A 42 9.62 21.38 -3.82
C THR A 42 10.88 22.00 -4.41
N TRP A 43 11.27 23.20 -3.97
CA TRP A 43 12.51 23.84 -4.39
C TRP A 43 13.76 23.04 -3.97
N LEU A 44 13.81 22.52 -2.74
CA LEU A 44 14.94 21.71 -2.29
C LEU A 44 15.01 20.37 -3.05
N LEU A 45 13.87 19.75 -3.34
CA LEU A 45 13.80 18.55 -4.17
C LEU A 45 14.33 18.79 -5.58
N HIS A 46 14.01 19.94 -6.20
CA HIS A 46 14.57 20.33 -7.50
C HIS A 46 16.10 20.47 -7.47
N LEU A 47 16.69 20.87 -6.34
CA LEU A 47 18.15 20.94 -6.19
C LEU A 47 18.78 19.55 -6.03
N THR A 48 18.13 18.66 -5.27
CA THR A 48 18.65 17.30 -5.02
C THR A 48 18.69 16.44 -6.27
N VAL A 49 17.98 16.78 -7.36
CA VAL A 49 18.02 16.02 -8.64
C VAL A 49 19.43 15.94 -9.25
N ASN A 50 20.32 16.89 -8.92
CA ASN A 50 21.64 17.04 -9.53
C ASN A 50 22.79 16.49 -8.67
N GLU A 51 22.52 15.76 -7.59
CA GLU A 51 23.59 15.17 -6.76
C GLU A 51 24.35 14.07 -7.54
N GLU A 52 25.68 14.17 -7.52
CA GLU A 52 26.57 13.22 -8.21
C GLU A 52 27.03 12.06 -7.32
N TYR A 53 26.98 12.25 -5.99
CA TYR A 53 27.40 11.26 -5.00
C TYR A 53 26.18 10.77 -4.25
N VAL A 54 25.75 9.54 -4.55
CA VAL A 54 24.55 8.95 -3.97
C VAL A 54 24.83 7.52 -3.55
N GLU A 55 24.64 7.24 -2.27
CA GLU A 55 24.67 5.92 -1.68
C GLU A 55 23.34 5.20 -1.96
N PHE A 56 23.42 3.93 -2.36
CA PHE A 56 22.23 3.12 -2.58
C PHE A 56 22.26 1.91 -1.66
N SER A 57 21.46 1.99 -0.61
CA SER A 57 21.41 1.00 0.46
C SER A 57 19.96 0.67 0.83
N ALA A 58 19.76 -0.44 1.55
CA ALA A 58 18.45 -0.80 2.10
C ALA A 58 17.84 0.34 2.94
N ARG A 59 18.67 1.04 3.74
CA ARG A 59 18.24 2.21 4.52
C ARG A 59 17.72 3.34 3.63
N ASN A 60 18.38 3.58 2.49
CA ASN A 60 17.99 4.65 1.56
C ASN A 60 16.72 4.30 0.77
N ILE A 61 16.52 3.02 0.43
CA ILE A 61 15.26 2.54 -0.16
C ILE A 61 14.10 2.64 0.84
N TRP A 62 14.31 2.24 2.10
CA TRP A 62 13.30 2.39 3.15
C TRP A 62 12.91 3.85 3.35
N SER A 63 13.93 4.71 3.39
CA SER A 63 13.81 6.16 3.36
C SER A 63 12.97 6.67 2.19
N ALA A 64 13.23 6.17 0.98
CA ALA A 64 12.52 6.53 -0.23
C ALA A 64 11.03 6.15 -0.15
N LEU A 65 10.72 4.94 0.32
CA LEU A 65 9.35 4.46 0.53
C LEU A 65 8.58 5.35 1.51
N GLN A 66 9.17 5.63 2.67
CA GLN A 66 8.54 6.51 3.66
C GLN A 66 8.30 7.91 3.08
N HIS A 67 9.25 8.43 2.30
CA HIS A 67 9.13 9.72 1.66
C HIS A 67 8.01 9.78 0.63
N ALA A 68 7.98 8.84 -0.30
CA ALA A 68 6.97 8.77 -1.36
C ALA A 68 5.55 8.70 -0.78
N MET A 69 5.34 7.79 0.18
CA MET A 69 4.02 7.58 0.78
C MET A 69 3.54 8.81 1.55
N ARG A 70 4.42 9.42 2.35
CA ARG A 70 4.04 10.55 3.22
C ARG A 70 3.91 11.84 2.44
N SER A 71 4.79 12.12 1.49
CA SER A 71 4.73 13.35 0.69
C SER A 71 3.44 13.42 -0.11
N VAL A 72 3.09 12.35 -0.83
CA VAL A 72 1.84 12.31 -1.62
C VAL A 72 0.60 12.36 -0.72
N SER A 73 0.56 11.56 0.34
CA SER A 73 -0.59 11.50 1.27
C SER A 73 -0.82 12.83 1.99
N ASN A 74 0.24 13.43 2.54
CA ASN A 74 0.16 14.72 3.23
C ASN A 74 -0.22 15.83 2.25
N HIS A 75 0.31 15.81 1.02
CA HIS A 75 -0.05 16.82 0.04
C HIS A 75 -1.50 16.77 -0.36
N ALA A 76 -2.00 15.57 -0.66
CA ALA A 76 -3.38 15.31 -1.02
C ALA A 76 -4.34 15.80 0.07
N ARG A 77 -4.00 15.48 1.32
CA ARG A 77 -4.79 15.83 2.50
C ARG A 77 -4.75 17.32 2.83
N HIS A 78 -3.58 17.94 2.98
CA HIS A 78 -3.45 19.36 3.34
C HIS A 78 -4.01 20.30 2.28
N SER A 79 -4.03 19.85 1.02
CA SER A 79 -4.61 20.62 -0.08
C SER A 79 -6.10 20.33 -0.29
N ASN A 80 -6.71 19.40 0.44
CA ASN A 80 -8.09 18.93 0.26
C ASN A 80 -8.39 18.58 -1.21
N TYR A 81 -7.46 17.90 -1.90
CA TYR A 81 -7.58 17.70 -3.34
C TYR A 81 -8.79 16.86 -3.73
N LEU A 82 -9.15 15.85 -2.93
CA LEU A 82 -10.35 15.05 -3.23
C LEU A 82 -11.62 15.91 -3.26
N GLU A 83 -11.82 16.80 -2.28
CA GLU A 83 -12.98 17.70 -2.26
C GLU A 83 -13.01 18.62 -3.49
N GLN A 84 -11.84 19.09 -3.92
CA GLN A 84 -11.70 19.92 -5.12
C GLN A 84 -11.97 19.13 -6.41
N VAL A 85 -11.49 17.88 -6.48
CA VAL A 85 -11.69 16.98 -7.62
C VAL A 85 -13.17 16.60 -7.75
N LEU A 86 -13.82 16.31 -6.62
CA LEU A 86 -15.26 16.06 -6.55
C LEU A 86 -16.12 17.32 -6.75
N CYS A 87 -15.52 18.50 -6.88
CA CYS A 87 -16.22 19.78 -7.04
C CYS A 87 -17.31 20.02 -5.98
N LEU A 88 -17.08 19.60 -4.73
CA LEU A 88 -18.11 19.66 -3.69
C LEU A 88 -18.51 21.11 -3.37
N SER A 89 -19.80 21.39 -3.50
CA SER A 89 -20.40 22.66 -3.05
C SER A 89 -20.31 22.79 -1.53
N ARG A 90 -20.47 24.02 -1.02
CA ARG A 90 -20.42 24.30 0.43
C ARG A 90 -21.45 23.50 1.22
N GLU A 91 -22.63 23.26 0.64
CA GLU A 91 -23.69 22.46 1.26
C GLU A 91 -23.39 20.96 1.24
N GLU A 92 -22.78 20.45 0.18
CA GLU A 92 -22.41 19.03 0.09
C GLU A 92 -21.29 18.69 1.08
N ARG A 93 -20.34 19.60 1.29
CA ARG A 93 -19.23 19.40 2.24
C ARG A 93 -19.70 19.16 3.67
N SER A 94 -20.82 19.74 4.10
CA SER A 94 -21.36 19.50 5.44
C SER A 94 -22.19 18.23 5.55
N LYS A 95 -22.68 17.69 4.41
CA LYS A 95 -23.56 16.52 4.36
C LYS A 95 -22.82 15.21 4.11
N VAL A 96 -21.71 15.27 3.38
CA VAL A 96 -20.89 14.11 3.04
C VAL A 96 -20.16 13.57 4.28
N SER A 97 -20.05 12.24 4.39
CA SER A 97 -19.27 11.61 5.45
C SER A 97 -17.77 11.90 5.30
N LYS A 98 -17.22 12.64 6.28
CA LYS A 98 -15.79 12.97 6.30
C LYS A 98 -14.89 11.72 6.36
N ARG A 99 -15.29 10.68 7.11
CA ARG A 99 -14.50 9.44 7.22
C ARG A 99 -14.39 8.70 5.89
N HIS A 100 -15.48 8.65 5.13
CA HIS A 100 -15.46 8.06 3.79
C HIS A 100 -14.64 8.89 2.81
N LEU A 101 -14.75 10.23 2.88
CA LEU A 101 -13.87 11.11 2.10
C LEU A 101 -12.40 10.92 2.44
N ASP A 102 -12.05 10.88 3.73
CA ASP A 102 -10.67 10.70 4.17
C ASP A 102 -10.11 9.34 3.70
N ALA A 103 -10.92 8.28 3.77
CA ALA A 103 -10.57 6.97 3.23
C ALA A 103 -10.35 7.02 1.72
N LEU A 104 -11.31 7.53 0.95
CA LEU A 104 -11.16 7.65 -0.50
C LEU A 104 -9.95 8.51 -0.88
N GLY A 105 -9.70 9.60 -0.15
CA GLY A 105 -8.55 10.48 -0.38
C GLY A 105 -7.23 9.76 -0.13
N SER A 106 -7.15 9.01 0.97
CA SER A 106 -5.97 8.21 1.32
C SER A 106 -5.73 7.07 0.32
N TRP A 107 -6.80 6.44 -0.14
CA TRP A 107 -6.73 5.40 -1.16
C TRP A 107 -6.23 5.94 -2.50
N LEU A 108 -6.79 7.05 -2.97
CA LEU A 108 -6.35 7.70 -4.21
C LEU A 108 -4.90 8.20 -4.09
N ALA A 109 -4.49 8.75 -2.94
CA ALA A 109 -3.11 9.14 -2.72
C ALA A 109 -2.15 7.94 -2.81
N LEU A 110 -2.51 6.81 -2.18
CA LEU A 110 -1.76 5.56 -2.29
C LEU A 110 -1.69 5.07 -3.75
N ARG A 111 -2.78 5.19 -4.53
CA ARG A 111 -2.78 4.88 -5.98
C ARG A 111 -1.84 5.78 -6.77
N VAL A 112 -1.78 7.08 -6.46
CA VAL A 112 -0.82 8.00 -7.08
C VAL A 112 0.62 7.56 -6.79
N SER A 113 0.95 7.23 -5.53
CA SER A 113 2.26 6.65 -5.19
C SER A 113 2.53 5.33 -5.92
N GLY A 114 1.50 4.53 -6.17
CA GLY A 114 1.58 3.27 -6.91
C GLY A 114 1.88 3.36 -8.39
N ARG A 115 1.74 4.53 -9.02
CA ARG A 115 1.95 4.68 -10.46
C ARG A 115 3.40 4.43 -10.88
N VAL A 116 4.33 5.03 -10.14
CA VAL A 116 5.77 5.01 -10.48
C VAL A 116 6.63 4.79 -9.24
N LEU A 117 6.31 5.41 -8.10
CA LEU A 117 7.18 5.39 -6.91
C LEU A 117 7.26 4.02 -6.25
N LEU A 118 6.12 3.37 -5.96
CA LEU A 118 6.14 2.02 -5.38
C LEU A 118 6.81 0.98 -6.30
N PRO A 119 6.53 0.94 -7.61
CA PRO A 119 7.27 0.07 -8.54
C PRO A 119 8.78 0.32 -8.53
N MET A 120 9.22 1.59 -8.49
CA MET A 120 10.66 1.91 -8.40
C MET A 120 11.29 1.34 -7.12
N ILE A 121 10.57 1.36 -5.98
CA ILE A 121 11.04 0.76 -4.73
C ILE A 121 11.12 -0.76 -4.81
N VAL A 122 10.11 -1.41 -5.40
CA VAL A 122 10.12 -2.87 -5.61
C VAL A 122 11.31 -3.27 -6.48
N ASN A 123 11.52 -2.56 -7.60
CA ASN A 123 12.65 -2.81 -8.49
C ASN A 123 13.99 -2.56 -7.79
N ALA A 124 14.10 -1.49 -6.99
CA ALA A 124 15.30 -1.18 -6.21
C ALA A 124 15.63 -2.29 -5.19
N GLY A 125 14.64 -2.79 -4.45
CA GLY A 125 14.83 -3.86 -3.48
C GLY A 125 15.18 -5.20 -4.15
N SER A 126 14.56 -5.48 -5.30
CA SER A 126 14.84 -6.64 -6.14
C SER A 126 16.29 -6.61 -6.65
N PHE A 127 16.71 -5.45 -7.15
CA PHE A 127 18.06 -5.20 -7.63
C PHE A 127 19.12 -5.38 -6.54
N LEU A 128 18.87 -4.87 -5.33
CA LEU A 128 19.76 -5.05 -4.17
C LEU A 128 19.67 -6.45 -3.54
N GLN A 129 18.86 -7.34 -4.11
CA GLN A 129 18.66 -8.71 -3.62
C GLN A 129 18.26 -8.73 -2.13
N MET A 130 17.44 -7.77 -1.74
CA MET A 130 16.96 -7.63 -0.37
C MET A 130 15.96 -8.73 -0.05
N LYS A 131 15.98 -9.21 1.19
CA LYS A 131 15.07 -10.27 1.63
C LYS A 131 13.61 -9.79 1.50
N GLY A 132 12.77 -10.60 0.88
CA GLY A 132 11.34 -10.29 0.71
C GLY A 132 11.00 -9.53 -0.58
N PHE A 133 12.00 -9.16 -1.37
CA PHE A 133 11.81 -8.72 -2.75
C PHE A 133 12.05 -9.88 -3.71
N ASP A 134 11.35 -9.87 -4.84
CA ASP A 134 11.51 -10.90 -5.86
C ASP A 134 12.83 -10.70 -6.59
N TRP A 135 13.61 -11.77 -6.71
CA TRP A 135 14.94 -11.66 -7.30
C TRP A 135 14.83 -11.46 -8.82
N MET A 136 15.61 -10.52 -9.36
CA MET A 136 15.81 -10.38 -10.80
C MET A 136 17.25 -10.76 -11.15
N GLU A 137 17.39 -11.67 -12.12
CA GLU A 137 18.67 -12.01 -12.73
C GLU A 137 19.14 -10.85 -13.61
N ASP A 138 19.88 -9.92 -13.01
CA ASP A 138 20.46 -8.81 -13.75
C ASP A 138 21.92 -9.12 -14.10
N ASN A 139 22.26 -8.99 -15.39
CA ASN A 139 23.62 -9.19 -15.91
C ASN A 139 24.58 -8.01 -15.63
N LEU A 140 24.23 -7.13 -14.70
CA LEU A 140 24.98 -5.90 -14.41
C LEU A 140 26.16 -6.17 -13.48
N THR A 141 27.36 -5.76 -13.91
CA THR A 141 28.54 -5.77 -13.06
C THR A 141 28.45 -4.69 -11.97
N HIS A 142 29.13 -4.90 -10.84
CA HIS A 142 29.19 -3.90 -9.75
C HIS A 142 29.62 -2.50 -10.23
N ARG A 143 30.59 -2.45 -11.16
CA ARG A 143 31.06 -1.18 -11.73
C ARG A 143 29.97 -0.47 -12.53
N GLN A 144 29.21 -1.19 -13.35
CA GLN A 144 28.11 -0.61 -14.12
C GLN A 144 27.00 -0.11 -13.20
N PHE A 145 26.76 -0.83 -12.09
CA PHE A 145 25.81 -0.40 -11.07
C PHE A 145 26.21 0.92 -10.42
N LEU A 146 27.44 1.03 -9.92
CA LEU A 146 27.93 2.29 -9.32
C LEU A 146 27.86 3.47 -10.29
N GLN A 147 28.08 3.22 -11.59
CA GLN A 147 27.95 4.24 -12.64
C GLN A 147 26.49 4.65 -12.91
N ALA A 148 25.51 3.78 -12.65
CA ALA A 148 24.10 4.04 -12.87
C ALA A 148 23.40 4.72 -11.68
N LEU A 149 23.99 4.67 -10.47
CA LEU A 149 23.39 5.19 -9.24
C LEU A 149 22.92 6.65 -9.32
N PRO A 150 23.72 7.61 -9.84
CA PRO A 150 23.26 8.99 -9.95
C PRO A 150 22.04 9.12 -10.87
N SER A 151 21.98 8.34 -11.95
CA SER A 151 20.83 8.33 -12.87
C SER A 151 19.57 7.73 -12.23
N ILE A 152 19.71 6.65 -11.44
CA ILE A 152 18.59 6.05 -10.70
C ILE A 152 18.04 7.04 -9.67
N TYR A 153 18.92 7.72 -8.95
CA TYR A 153 18.55 8.74 -7.97
C TYR A 153 17.89 9.95 -8.62
N SER A 154 18.46 10.47 -9.70
CA SER A 154 17.88 11.57 -10.46
C SER A 154 16.48 11.23 -10.97
N ALA A 155 16.30 10.02 -11.53
CA ALA A 155 14.99 9.52 -11.96
C ALA A 155 13.99 9.44 -10.80
N TRP A 156 14.43 8.98 -9.62
CA TRP A 156 13.61 8.95 -8.42
C TRP A 156 13.16 10.35 -8.00
N CYS A 157 14.09 11.30 -7.92
CA CYS A 157 13.79 12.68 -7.55
C CYS A 157 12.82 13.33 -8.55
N THR A 158 13.01 13.12 -9.85
CA THR A 158 12.09 13.61 -10.89
C THR A 158 10.71 12.97 -10.77
N ALA A 159 10.63 11.64 -10.60
CA ALA A 159 9.35 10.94 -10.45
C ALA A 159 8.59 11.40 -9.19
N LEU A 160 9.30 11.63 -8.09
CA LEU A 160 8.72 12.12 -6.86
C LEU A 160 8.19 13.55 -7.01
N LEU A 161 8.99 14.43 -7.63
CA LEU A 161 8.58 15.80 -7.93
C LEU A 161 7.33 15.83 -8.81
N ASP A 162 7.33 15.07 -9.90
CA ASP A 162 6.17 14.96 -10.78
C ASP A 162 4.93 14.46 -10.03
N CYS A 163 5.08 13.40 -9.22
CA CYS A 163 3.98 12.90 -8.40
C CYS A 163 3.44 13.97 -7.45
N ILE A 164 4.29 14.76 -6.80
CA ILE A 164 3.91 15.84 -5.87
C ILE A 164 3.23 17.00 -6.62
N GLU A 165 3.80 17.45 -7.74
CA GLU A 165 3.27 18.58 -8.50
C GLU A 165 1.95 18.23 -9.19
N GLN A 166 1.79 16.97 -9.63
CA GLN A 166 0.62 16.48 -10.36
C GLN A 166 -0.37 15.69 -9.50
N VAL A 167 -0.22 15.63 -8.16
CA VAL A 167 -1.11 14.84 -7.26
C VAL A 167 -2.58 15.05 -7.60
N LYS A 168 -3.01 16.31 -7.76
CA LYS A 168 -4.42 16.63 -8.04
C LYS A 168 -4.89 16.04 -9.38
N THR A 169 -4.07 16.13 -10.42
CA THR A 169 -4.36 15.60 -11.76
C THR A 169 -4.46 14.08 -11.70
N TYR A 170 -3.46 13.43 -11.08
CA TYR A 170 -3.43 11.98 -10.96
C TYR A 170 -4.55 11.43 -10.08
N MET A 171 -4.91 12.11 -8.98
CA MET A 171 -6.08 11.73 -8.17
C MET A 171 -7.38 11.82 -8.97
N ARG A 172 -7.54 12.82 -9.85
CA ARG A 172 -8.72 12.92 -10.72
C ARG A 172 -8.80 11.73 -11.67
N GLU A 173 -7.72 11.40 -12.36
CA GLU A 173 -7.67 10.28 -13.30
C GLU A 173 -7.89 8.91 -12.62
N GLU A 174 -7.39 8.72 -11.39
CA GLU A 174 -7.68 7.51 -10.60
C GLU A 174 -9.15 7.47 -10.16
N LEU A 175 -9.72 8.61 -9.75
CA LEU A 175 -11.13 8.71 -9.39
C LEU A 175 -12.04 8.43 -10.59
N ASP A 176 -11.71 8.95 -11.77
CA ASP A 176 -12.50 8.74 -12.98
C ASP A 176 -12.49 7.25 -13.37
N ARG A 177 -11.33 6.59 -13.30
CA ARG A 177 -11.22 5.14 -13.50
C ARG A 177 -12.07 4.36 -12.49
N PHE A 178 -12.00 4.75 -11.22
CA PHE A 178 -12.79 4.13 -10.17
C PHE A 178 -14.31 4.26 -10.39
N LEU A 179 -14.76 5.47 -10.75
CA LEU A 179 -16.17 5.73 -11.04
C LEU A 179 -16.65 4.93 -12.26
N CYS A 180 -15.81 4.76 -13.27
CA CYS A 180 -16.09 3.90 -14.43
C CYS A 180 -16.26 2.43 -14.02
N GLU A 181 -15.38 1.89 -13.18
CA GLU A 181 -15.51 0.50 -12.69
C GLU A 181 -16.78 0.28 -11.86
N LEU A 182 -17.16 1.27 -11.04
CA LEU A 182 -18.43 1.22 -10.30
C LEU A 182 -19.66 1.42 -11.19
N GLY A 183 -19.50 1.83 -12.46
CA GLY A 183 -20.62 2.23 -13.31
C GLY A 183 -21.37 3.44 -12.76
N MET A 184 -20.70 4.32 -12.01
CA MET A 184 -21.32 5.43 -11.29
C MET A 184 -20.92 6.78 -11.87
N ALA A 185 -21.91 7.64 -12.14
CA ALA A 185 -21.64 9.06 -12.36
C ALA A 185 -21.25 9.76 -11.05
N GLN A 186 -20.41 10.79 -11.12
CA GLN A 186 -19.93 11.57 -9.97
C GLN A 186 -21.08 12.06 -9.05
N GLY A 187 -22.19 12.54 -9.61
CA GLY A 187 -23.34 12.97 -8.81
C GLY A 187 -24.01 11.82 -8.04
N ALA A 188 -24.05 10.60 -8.59
CA ALA A 188 -24.55 9.43 -7.89
C ALA A 188 -23.59 9.00 -6.76
N PHE A 189 -22.29 9.14 -7.00
CA PHE A 189 -21.24 8.88 -6.01
C PHE A 189 -21.33 9.84 -4.81
N ILE A 190 -21.49 11.14 -5.05
CA ILE A 190 -21.70 12.14 -3.97
C ILE A 190 -22.96 11.81 -3.15
N ARG A 191 -24.07 11.42 -3.81
CA ARG A 191 -25.28 10.98 -3.11
C ARG A 191 -25.06 9.71 -2.28
N ALA A 192 -24.23 8.77 -2.75
CA ALA A 192 -23.86 7.59 -1.96
C ALA A 192 -23.07 7.99 -0.71
N LEU A 193 -22.10 8.90 -0.84
CA LEU A 193 -21.32 9.45 0.27
C LEU A 193 -22.18 10.20 1.30
N THR A 194 -23.20 10.94 0.86
CA THR A 194 -24.17 11.58 1.77
C THR A 194 -25.02 10.54 2.50
N ARG A 195 -25.49 9.50 1.82
CA ARG A 195 -26.28 8.42 2.43
C ARG A 195 -25.48 7.64 3.47
N ALA A 196 -24.21 7.36 3.20
CA ALA A 196 -23.31 6.68 4.13
C ALA A 196 -23.15 7.45 5.46
N ASN A 197 -23.16 8.78 5.42
CA ASN A 197 -23.14 9.62 6.62
C ASN A 197 -24.37 9.41 7.52
N ASN A 198 -25.54 9.22 6.90
CA ASN A 198 -26.80 9.04 7.63
C ASN A 198 -26.96 7.62 8.21
N LEU A 199 -26.33 6.62 7.58
CA LEU A 199 -26.42 5.20 7.98
C LEU A 199 -25.44 4.81 9.09
N SER A 200 -24.34 5.56 9.25
CA SER A 200 -23.30 5.30 10.26
C SER A 200 -23.78 5.25 11.72
N HIS A 201 -25.03 5.66 12.00
CA HIS A 201 -25.58 5.75 13.36
C HIS A 201 -26.50 4.60 13.79
N ASN A 202 -26.85 3.64 12.92
CA ASN A 202 -27.99 2.73 13.19
C ASN A 202 -27.68 1.24 13.39
N ASN A 203 -26.42 0.80 13.34
CA ASN A 203 -26.11 -0.63 13.48
C ASN A 203 -25.85 -1.04 14.94
N SER A 204 -26.93 -1.39 15.65
CA SER A 204 -26.93 -1.97 17.00
C SER A 204 -27.01 -3.51 17.01
N SER A 205 -26.97 -4.18 15.85
CA SER A 205 -26.90 -5.65 15.77
C SER A 205 -25.46 -6.13 15.88
N GLY A 206 -25.17 -7.03 16.83
CA GLY A 206 -23.83 -7.47 17.24
C GLY A 206 -22.92 -8.15 16.21
N LYS A 207 -23.28 -8.24 14.92
CA LYS A 207 -22.39 -8.68 13.84
C LYS A 207 -22.19 -7.56 12.82
N LEU A 208 -20.93 -7.16 12.62
CA LEU A 208 -20.55 -6.16 11.64
C LEU A 208 -20.80 -6.70 10.22
N PRO A 209 -21.42 -5.92 9.29
CA PRO A 209 -21.58 -6.37 7.91
C PRO A 209 -20.22 -6.60 7.25
N ARG A 210 -20.16 -7.51 6.27
CA ARG A 210 -18.88 -7.85 5.60
C ARG A 210 -18.26 -6.68 4.85
N THR A 211 -19.08 -5.70 4.52
CA THR A 211 -18.73 -4.46 3.84
C THR A 211 -18.28 -3.34 4.77
N ALA A 212 -18.23 -3.58 6.09
CA ALA A 212 -17.75 -2.60 7.07
C ALA A 212 -16.29 -2.83 7.46
N CYS A 213 -15.59 -1.71 7.67
CA CYS A 213 -14.24 -1.73 8.22
C CYS A 213 -14.28 -2.25 9.67
N THR A 214 -13.47 -3.26 9.99
CA THR A 214 -13.43 -3.86 11.32
C THR A 214 -12.95 -2.87 12.39
N HIS A 215 -12.17 -1.86 12.00
CA HIS A 215 -11.62 -0.86 12.90
C HIS A 215 -12.53 0.37 13.11
N CYS A 216 -12.89 1.09 12.03
CA CYS A 216 -13.75 2.28 12.17
C CYS A 216 -15.25 1.98 12.22
N LYS A 217 -15.66 0.74 11.89
CA LYS A 217 -17.05 0.26 11.83
C LYS A 217 -17.95 0.96 10.80
N ASP A 218 -17.38 1.83 9.97
CA ASP A 218 -18.11 2.45 8.87
C ASP A 218 -18.32 1.43 7.73
N ASP A 219 -19.48 1.51 7.09
CA ASP A 219 -19.89 0.61 6.00
C ASP A 219 -19.50 1.16 4.62
N TYR A 220 -18.66 0.41 3.92
CA TYR A 220 -18.14 0.72 2.59
C TYR A 220 -18.85 -0.05 1.48
N GLY A 221 -19.96 -0.75 1.79
CA GLY A 221 -20.77 -1.51 0.83
C GLY A 221 -21.15 -0.73 -0.43
N PRO A 222 -21.53 0.57 -0.34
CA PRO A 222 -21.84 1.37 -1.52
C PRO A 222 -20.67 1.58 -2.49
N PHE A 223 -19.43 1.33 -2.07
CA PHE A 223 -18.22 1.59 -2.84
C PHE A 223 -17.55 0.31 -3.36
N ALA A 224 -18.11 -0.88 -3.07
CA ALA A 224 -17.68 -2.24 -3.46
C ALA A 224 -16.21 -2.64 -3.18
N CYS A 225 -15.23 -1.78 -3.41
CA CYS A 225 -13.79 -2.00 -3.24
C CYS A 225 -13.16 -1.10 -2.17
N GLY A 226 -13.95 -0.62 -1.20
CA GLY A 226 -13.47 0.30 -0.16
C GLY A 226 -12.65 -0.34 0.97
N LEU A 227 -12.50 -1.67 0.96
CA LEU A 227 -11.86 -2.45 2.01
C LEU A 227 -10.81 -3.40 1.46
N VAL A 228 -9.83 -3.72 2.29
CA VAL A 228 -8.80 -4.72 2.01
C VAL A 228 -8.59 -5.64 3.20
N GLU A 229 -8.12 -6.86 2.93
CA GLU A 229 -7.79 -7.90 3.90
C GLU A 229 -6.26 -8.15 3.91
N PRO A 230 -5.49 -7.48 4.79
CA PRO A 230 -4.02 -7.53 4.74
C PRO A 230 -3.46 -8.93 5.00
N ALA A 231 -4.09 -9.71 5.88
CA ALA A 231 -3.72 -11.10 6.13
C ALA A 231 -3.91 -11.97 4.87
N ARG A 232 -4.98 -11.73 4.11
CA ARG A 232 -5.24 -12.43 2.85
C ARG A 232 -4.19 -12.10 1.79
N ILE A 233 -3.81 -10.84 1.67
CA ILE A 233 -2.69 -10.42 0.79
C ILE A 233 -1.41 -11.18 1.17
N ALA A 234 -1.02 -11.14 2.45
CA ALA A 234 0.24 -11.75 2.90
C ALA A 234 0.28 -13.26 2.67
N VAL A 235 -0.82 -13.97 2.93
CA VAL A 235 -0.91 -15.41 2.69
C VAL A 235 -0.89 -15.72 1.20
N THR A 236 -1.66 -14.98 0.38
CA THR A 236 -1.73 -15.19 -1.08
C THR A 236 -0.35 -14.98 -1.71
N GLU A 237 0.38 -13.94 -1.30
CA GLU A 237 1.74 -13.68 -1.79
C GLU A 237 2.77 -14.69 -1.25
N CYS A 238 2.61 -15.24 -0.03
CA CYS A 238 3.47 -16.33 0.45
C CYS A 238 3.25 -17.62 -0.37
N VAL A 239 2.00 -17.95 -0.71
CA VAL A 239 1.67 -19.13 -1.54
C VAL A 239 2.29 -18.99 -2.93
N LYS A 240 2.10 -17.83 -3.59
CA LYS A 240 2.67 -17.56 -4.92
C LYS A 240 4.20 -17.67 -4.97
N SER A 241 4.88 -17.33 -3.88
CA SER A 241 6.34 -17.35 -3.81
C SER A 241 6.93 -18.69 -3.35
N GLY A 242 6.08 -19.69 -3.06
CA GLY A 242 6.48 -20.98 -2.52
C GLY A 242 6.85 -20.87 -1.04
N HIS A 243 6.07 -21.52 -0.16
CA HIS A 243 6.24 -21.43 1.28
C HIS A 243 7.71 -21.66 1.72
N ASN A 244 8.23 -20.72 2.50
CA ASN A 244 9.51 -20.80 3.19
C ASN A 244 9.31 -21.40 4.60
N ALA A 245 10.32 -22.07 5.17
CA ALA A 245 10.37 -22.49 6.58
C ALA A 245 10.10 -21.36 7.62
N ASN A 246 10.14 -20.09 7.22
CA ASN A 246 9.76 -18.90 7.98
C ASN A 246 8.58 -18.14 7.33
N CYS A 247 7.62 -18.84 6.70
CA CYS A 247 6.48 -18.20 6.03
C CYS A 247 5.57 -17.45 7.01
N VAL A 248 4.93 -16.40 6.52
CA VAL A 248 3.96 -15.59 7.29
C VAL A 248 2.72 -16.40 7.66
N CYS A 249 2.37 -17.45 6.90
CA CYS A 249 1.20 -18.30 7.12
C CYS A 249 1.13 -18.92 8.53
N ASP A 250 2.27 -19.23 9.15
CA ASP A 250 2.31 -19.77 10.52
C ASP A 250 2.13 -18.69 11.60
N LYS A 251 2.42 -17.43 11.25
CA LYS A 251 2.38 -16.29 12.17
C LYS A 251 1.07 -15.54 12.15
N VAL A 252 0.25 -15.72 11.11
CA VAL A 252 -1.08 -15.11 11.08
C VAL A 252 -1.91 -15.77 12.17
N GLN A 253 -2.38 -14.97 13.14
CA GLN A 253 -3.24 -15.47 14.21
C GLN A 253 -4.49 -16.09 13.60
N LYS A 254 -4.51 -17.42 13.59
CA LYS A 254 -5.66 -18.23 13.18
C LYS A 254 -6.86 -17.78 14.01
N ALA A 255 -8.01 -17.58 13.36
CA ALA A 255 -9.25 -17.38 14.11
C ALA A 255 -9.42 -18.54 15.11
N PRO A 256 -9.94 -18.31 16.32
CA PRO A 256 -9.94 -19.28 17.43
C PRO A 256 -10.94 -20.44 17.24
N THR A 257 -11.06 -21.00 16.03
CA THR A 257 -12.05 -22.03 15.71
C THR A 257 -11.60 -23.01 14.64
N ILE A 258 -10.29 -23.12 14.39
CA ILE A 258 -9.77 -24.21 13.57
C ILE A 258 -9.69 -25.44 14.46
N SER A 259 -10.62 -26.38 14.25
CA SER A 259 -10.39 -27.78 14.63
C SER A 259 -9.05 -28.18 14.03
N ASP A 260 -8.11 -28.67 14.84
CA ASP A 260 -6.80 -29.17 14.37
C ASP A 260 -6.91 -30.43 13.48
N GLU A 261 -8.12 -30.84 13.14
CA GLU A 261 -8.38 -31.91 12.18
C GLU A 261 -8.23 -31.35 10.76
N LEU A 262 -7.04 -31.54 10.19
CA LEU A 262 -6.85 -31.52 8.74
C LEU A 262 -7.95 -32.38 8.10
N PRO A 263 -8.61 -31.94 7.01
CA PRO A 263 -9.52 -32.79 6.28
C PRO A 263 -8.80 -34.09 5.92
N GLU A 264 -9.34 -35.21 6.36
CA GLU A 264 -8.79 -36.52 6.05
C GLU A 264 -8.79 -36.66 4.52
N TYR A 265 -7.60 -36.78 3.92
CA TYR A 265 -7.44 -37.01 2.49
C TYR A 265 -8.03 -38.40 2.17
N THR A 266 -9.33 -38.42 1.94
CA THR A 266 -10.05 -39.58 1.46
C THR A 266 -9.94 -39.54 -0.05
N GLY A 267 -8.81 -40.06 -0.57
CA GLY A 267 -8.56 -40.26 -2.00
C GLY A 267 -9.53 -41.26 -2.63
N MET A 268 -10.83 -41.09 -2.44
CA MET A 268 -11.86 -41.88 -3.10
C MET A 268 -12.31 -41.14 -4.36
N LEU A 269 -11.73 -41.57 -5.48
CA LEU A 269 -12.42 -41.55 -6.76
C LEU A 269 -13.77 -42.24 -6.57
N GLN A 270 -14.86 -41.47 -6.63
CA GLN A 270 -16.18 -42.03 -6.90
C GLN A 270 -16.15 -42.62 -8.31
N THR A 271 -15.80 -43.90 -8.41
CA THR A 271 -16.01 -44.71 -9.60
C THR A 271 -17.44 -45.24 -9.56
N ASP A 272 -18.39 -44.35 -9.81
CA ASP A 272 -19.76 -44.77 -10.11
C ASP A 272 -19.90 -45.02 -11.61
N SER A 273 -20.01 -46.32 -11.92
CA SER A 273 -20.66 -46.93 -13.09
C SER A 273 -19.94 -46.93 -14.45
N ASP A 274 -19.56 -48.14 -14.85
CA ASP A 274 -19.51 -48.72 -16.19
C ASP A 274 -19.95 -47.80 -17.35
N ASN A 275 -18.98 -47.25 -18.09
CA ASN A 275 -19.08 -47.21 -19.54
C ASN A 275 -17.72 -47.05 -20.22
N ASP A 276 -17.52 -47.86 -21.26
CA ASP A 276 -16.32 -47.98 -22.07
C ASP A 276 -15.89 -46.67 -22.77
N ASN A 277 -14.58 -46.58 -23.01
CA ASN A 277 -13.87 -45.70 -23.95
C ASN A 277 -13.88 -44.18 -23.67
N ASN A 278 -12.79 -43.69 -23.11
CA ASN A 278 -11.89 -42.78 -23.84
C ASN A 278 -10.54 -42.64 -23.11
N ASP A 279 -9.46 -42.87 -23.85
CA ASP A 279 -8.14 -42.34 -23.50
C ASP A 279 -8.21 -40.81 -23.54
N THR A 280 -8.41 -40.20 -22.37
CA THR A 280 -8.03 -38.82 -22.12
C THR A 280 -7.15 -38.84 -20.89
N HIS A 281 -5.85 -38.65 -21.11
CA HIS A 281 -4.94 -38.09 -20.10
C HIS A 281 -5.54 -36.75 -19.67
N GLU A 282 -6.41 -36.77 -18.67
CA GLU A 282 -6.67 -35.59 -17.86
C GLU A 282 -5.41 -35.39 -17.04
N ASP A 283 -4.66 -34.35 -17.41
CA ASP A 283 -3.59 -33.81 -16.57
C ASP A 283 -4.11 -33.76 -15.14
N ASP A 284 -3.43 -34.45 -14.22
CA ASP A 284 -3.69 -34.33 -12.79
C ASP A 284 -3.74 -32.84 -12.46
N GLU A 285 -4.95 -32.28 -12.29
CA GLU A 285 -5.15 -30.95 -11.73
C GLU A 285 -4.54 -31.01 -10.34
N PHE A 286 -3.27 -30.60 -10.26
CA PHE A 286 -2.58 -30.38 -9.01
C PHE A 286 -3.42 -29.32 -8.29
N PHE A 287 -4.24 -29.78 -7.33
CA PHE A 287 -4.93 -28.93 -6.40
C PHE A 287 -3.85 -28.14 -5.67
N ASP A 288 -3.53 -26.95 -6.18
CA ASP A 288 -2.73 -25.96 -5.47
C ASP A 288 -3.37 -25.86 -4.09
N ALA A 289 -2.67 -26.36 -3.08
CA ALA A 289 -3.16 -26.48 -1.72
C ALA A 289 -3.58 -25.08 -1.27
N GLN A 290 -4.89 -24.79 -1.37
CA GLN A 290 -5.43 -23.51 -0.96
C GLN A 290 -5.15 -23.41 0.54
N PRO A 291 -4.60 -22.28 1.01
CA PRO A 291 -4.22 -22.17 2.41
C PRO A 291 -5.48 -22.34 3.27
N HIS A 292 -5.55 -23.44 4.03
CA HIS A 292 -6.59 -23.80 5.02
C HIS A 292 -6.74 -22.79 6.17
N VAL A 293 -6.18 -21.59 6.02
CA VAL A 293 -6.17 -20.48 6.99
C VAL A 293 -7.47 -19.67 6.91
N PHE A 294 -8.20 -19.73 5.79
CA PHE A 294 -9.44 -19.00 5.57
C PHE A 294 -10.65 -19.94 5.61
N HIS A 295 -11.79 -19.47 6.13
CA HIS A 295 -13.02 -20.27 6.15
C HIS A 295 -13.57 -20.47 4.73
N ASP A 296 -14.27 -21.58 4.48
CA ASP A 296 -14.96 -21.83 3.19
C ASP A 296 -15.92 -20.70 2.80
N GLU A 297 -16.55 -20.04 3.79
CA GLU A 297 -17.39 -18.86 3.54
C GLU A 297 -16.61 -17.60 3.10
N ASP A 298 -15.30 -17.54 3.36
CA ASP A 298 -14.38 -16.49 2.88
C ASP A 298 -13.76 -16.86 1.51
N LEU A 299 -13.74 -18.16 1.18
CA LEU A 299 -13.28 -18.74 -0.08
C LEU A 299 -14.34 -18.72 -1.20
N GLN A 300 -15.63 -18.82 -0.85
CA GLN A 300 -16.74 -18.72 -1.82
C GLN A 300 -16.91 -17.33 -2.45
N ILE A 301 -16.22 -16.32 -1.91
CA ILE A 301 -16.09 -15.03 -2.56
C ILE A 301 -14.90 -15.14 -3.49
N ALA A 302 -15.19 -15.33 -4.79
CA ALA A 302 -14.23 -15.10 -5.85
C ALA A 302 -13.42 -13.85 -5.49
N PRO A 303 -12.08 -13.89 -5.55
CA PRO A 303 -11.28 -12.70 -5.33
C PRO A 303 -11.63 -11.76 -6.48
N THR A 304 -12.66 -10.93 -6.30
CA THR A 304 -12.84 -9.76 -7.14
C THR A 304 -11.63 -8.92 -6.78
N SER A 305 -10.56 -9.05 -7.57
CA SER A 305 -9.35 -8.24 -7.45
C SER A 305 -9.84 -6.81 -7.51
N SER A 306 -9.95 -6.22 -6.33
CA SER A 306 -10.47 -4.88 -6.20
C SER A 306 -9.29 -3.96 -6.45
N MET A 307 -9.50 -2.83 -7.13
CA MET A 307 -8.44 -1.85 -7.36
C MET A 307 -7.68 -1.46 -6.07
N PHE A 308 -8.33 -1.59 -4.91
CA PHE A 308 -7.69 -1.37 -3.61
C PHE A 308 -6.81 -2.55 -3.17
N THR A 309 -7.26 -3.78 -3.38
CA THR A 309 -6.44 -4.98 -3.12
C THR A 309 -5.14 -4.95 -3.94
N ASP A 310 -5.20 -4.54 -5.20
CA ASP A 310 -4.02 -4.49 -6.07
C ASP A 310 -2.97 -3.51 -5.55
N ILE A 311 -3.40 -2.30 -5.19
CA ILE A 311 -2.46 -1.28 -4.70
C ILE A 311 -1.96 -1.58 -3.29
N ALA A 312 -2.78 -2.20 -2.45
CA ALA A 312 -2.33 -2.68 -1.14
C ALA A 312 -1.31 -3.83 -1.30
N THR A 313 -1.50 -4.72 -2.26
CA THR A 313 -0.53 -5.77 -2.59
C THR A 313 0.78 -5.16 -3.09
N LEU A 314 0.72 -4.11 -3.92
CA LEU A 314 1.92 -3.38 -4.33
C LEU A 314 2.65 -2.72 -3.15
N LEU A 315 1.91 -2.13 -2.21
CA LEU A 315 2.49 -1.59 -0.97
C LEU A 315 3.18 -2.68 -0.16
N TYR A 316 2.53 -3.83 0.03
CA TYR A 316 3.09 -4.98 0.72
C TYR A 316 4.40 -5.46 0.08
N SER A 317 4.44 -5.55 -1.24
CA SER A 317 5.65 -5.89 -1.99
C SER A 317 6.74 -4.82 -1.85
N ALA A 318 6.39 -3.54 -1.87
CA ALA A 318 7.33 -2.44 -1.66
C ALA A 318 7.92 -2.40 -0.24
N GLN A 319 7.22 -2.98 0.74
CA GLN A 319 7.70 -3.20 2.11
C GLN A 319 8.52 -4.51 2.26
N GLY A 320 8.85 -5.19 1.16
CA GLY A 320 9.58 -6.45 1.18
C GLY A 320 8.74 -7.60 1.74
N LYS A 321 7.47 -7.67 1.34
CA LYS A 321 6.49 -8.70 1.74
C LYS A 321 6.36 -8.80 3.27
N MET A 322 6.34 -7.65 3.93
CA MET A 322 6.15 -7.54 5.37
C MET A 322 5.30 -6.32 5.72
N TRP A 323 4.16 -6.55 6.37
CA TRP A 323 3.39 -5.47 6.97
C TRP A 323 4.11 -4.92 8.19
N LEU A 324 3.98 -3.61 8.43
CA LEU A 324 4.56 -2.92 9.58
C LEU A 324 3.70 -3.11 10.83
N GLY A 325 2.40 -3.23 10.65
CA GLY A 325 1.42 -3.53 11.68
C GLY A 325 1.10 -5.03 11.77
N GLU A 326 0.56 -5.44 12.93
CA GLU A 326 0.10 -6.80 13.15
C GLU A 326 -1.31 -7.02 12.58
N HIS A 327 -1.48 -7.89 11.59
CA HIS A 327 -2.78 -8.14 10.96
C HIS A 327 -3.32 -9.55 11.26
N SER A 328 -4.58 -9.63 11.66
CA SER A 328 -5.28 -10.89 11.98
C SER A 328 -6.15 -11.37 10.82
N VAL A 329 -6.44 -12.67 10.75
CA VAL A 329 -7.42 -13.22 9.79
C VAL A 329 -8.80 -12.59 10.02
N GLY A 330 -9.52 -12.28 8.93
CA GLY A 330 -10.84 -11.64 8.97
C GLY A 330 -10.81 -10.13 9.25
N GLU A 331 -9.62 -9.54 9.43
CA GLU A 331 -9.47 -8.09 9.52
C GLU A 331 -9.70 -7.43 8.16
N ARG A 332 -10.64 -6.47 8.11
CA ARG A 332 -10.97 -5.70 6.90
C ARG A 332 -10.80 -4.22 7.18
N LEU A 333 -9.87 -3.59 6.48
CA LEU A 333 -9.51 -2.20 6.72
C LEU A 333 -9.86 -1.33 5.53
N CYS A 334 -10.42 -0.15 5.79
CA CYS A 334 -10.40 0.92 4.81
C CYS A 334 -8.97 1.49 4.70
N SER A 335 -8.67 2.18 3.62
CA SER A 335 -7.35 2.79 3.35
C SER A 335 -6.82 3.65 4.50
N THR A 336 -7.65 4.49 5.13
CA THR A 336 -7.20 5.28 6.29
C THR A 336 -6.79 4.39 7.46
N CYS A 337 -7.57 3.36 7.77
CA CYS A 337 -7.26 2.44 8.87
C CYS A 337 -6.03 1.57 8.56
N LEU A 338 -5.87 1.14 7.31
CA LEU A 338 -4.67 0.44 6.86
C LEU A 338 -3.43 1.31 7.04
N LEU A 339 -3.42 2.52 6.46
CA LEU A 339 -2.26 3.42 6.51
C LEU A 339 -1.99 3.94 7.92
N LEU A 340 -3.00 4.01 8.79
CA LEU A 340 -2.83 4.29 10.22
C LEU A 340 -2.10 3.14 10.91
N LYS A 341 -2.53 1.89 10.67
CA LYS A 341 -1.95 0.70 11.30
C LYS A 341 -0.53 0.42 10.82
N GLU A 342 -0.26 0.74 9.57
CA GLU A 342 1.07 0.74 8.95
C GLU A 342 1.93 1.97 9.32
N ASN A 343 1.45 2.86 10.20
CA ASN A 343 2.16 4.06 10.66
C ASN A 343 2.54 5.07 9.56
N TYR A 344 1.93 5.03 8.37
CA TYR A 344 2.11 6.07 7.34
C TYR A 344 1.31 7.35 7.66
N ILE A 345 0.24 7.21 8.44
CA ILE A 345 -0.62 8.31 8.92
C ILE A 345 -0.69 8.20 10.45
N GLY A 346 -0.62 9.32 11.18
CA GLY A 346 -0.75 9.31 12.65
C GLY A 346 -2.20 9.35 13.14
N LYS A 347 -2.40 9.23 14.46
CA LYS A 347 -3.74 9.28 15.08
C LYS A 347 -4.47 10.62 14.89
N ASP A 348 -3.71 11.70 14.83
CA ASP A 348 -4.15 13.04 14.42
C ASP A 348 -4.14 13.24 12.89
N GLY A 349 -3.71 12.21 12.15
CA GLY A 349 -3.43 12.28 10.73
C GLY A 349 -1.97 12.48 10.37
N LEU A 350 -1.06 12.58 11.34
CA LEU A 350 0.34 12.94 11.14
C LEU A 350 1.22 11.97 11.93
N SER A 351 1.95 11.10 11.25
CA SER A 351 2.98 10.33 11.93
C SER A 351 4.26 11.17 11.89
N ALA A 352 4.71 11.66 13.04
CA ALA A 352 6.03 12.29 13.18
C ALA A 352 7.13 11.24 13.43
N ASP A 353 6.77 10.11 14.03
CA ASP A 353 7.68 9.04 14.39
C ASP A 353 7.69 7.96 13.30
N PHE A 354 8.88 7.66 12.78
CA PHE A 354 9.06 6.67 11.72
C PHE A 354 8.92 5.26 12.27
N PRO A 355 8.17 4.37 11.59
CA PRO A 355 8.26 2.95 11.91
C PRO A 355 9.71 2.49 11.73
N PRO A 356 10.20 1.60 12.61
CA PRO A 356 11.52 1.03 12.45
C PRO A 356 11.62 0.33 11.10
N MET A 357 12.82 0.34 10.52
CA MET A 357 13.09 -0.38 9.28
C MET A 357 12.78 -1.87 9.50
N PRO A 358 11.98 -2.51 8.64
CA PRO A 358 11.64 -3.92 8.80
C PRO A 358 12.86 -4.82 8.69
N MET A 359 12.83 -5.98 9.35
CA MET A 359 13.91 -6.97 9.25
C MET A 359 14.10 -7.53 7.82
N SER A 360 13.14 -7.34 6.90
CA SER A 360 13.31 -7.66 5.47
C SER A 360 14.37 -6.75 4.81
N PHE A 361 14.54 -5.54 5.33
CA PHE A 361 15.56 -4.58 4.90
C PHE A 361 16.90 -4.79 5.63
N ASP A 362 16.94 -5.64 6.66
CA ASP A 362 18.18 -6.04 7.33
C ASP A 362 18.88 -7.15 6.54
N GLY A 363 19.95 -6.78 5.83
CA GLY A 363 20.85 -7.71 5.16
C GLY A 363 20.81 -7.59 3.64
N LEU A 364 21.82 -6.90 3.10
CA LEU A 364 22.25 -7.15 1.73
C LEU A 364 22.77 -8.59 1.67
N ARG A 365 22.19 -9.43 0.80
CA ARG A 365 22.73 -10.77 0.56
C ARG A 365 24.07 -10.73 -0.16
N VAL A 366 24.34 -9.64 -0.89
CA VAL A 366 25.65 -9.37 -1.47
C VAL A 366 26.52 -8.69 -0.40
N LYS A 367 27.42 -9.45 0.21
CA LYS A 367 28.65 -8.86 0.76
C LYS A 367 29.44 -8.37 -0.45
N TRP A 368 29.60 -7.05 -0.56
CA TRP A 368 30.47 -6.43 -1.56
C TRP A 368 31.91 -6.92 -1.43
#